data_AF-A0A1A7C4A0-F1
#
_entry.id   AF-A0A1A7C4A0-F1
#
_cell.length_a   1.000
_cell.length_b   1.000
_cell.length_c   1.000
_cell.angle_alpha   90.00
_cell.angle_beta   90.00
_cell.angle_gamma   90.00
#
_symmetry.space_group_name_H-M   'P 1'
#
loop_
_entity.id
_entity.type
_entity.pdbx_description
1 polymer ?
#
loop_
_entity_poly.entity_id
_entity_poly.type
_entity_poly.pdbx_seq_one_letter_code
_entity_poly.pdbx_strand_id
1 'polypeptide(L)'
;MSIPAKHRDALAIQCEGRMTLTRHPDGCLLFFPRSVWESHRQQIAAWPMSARAWQRIFLGNAVDVELDSAGRVLISPELRSAAGLSREVMLMGMGSHFEIWNAATLAEQEQQAIAGGTPDVLSHFSF
;
A
#
# COMPACT_ATOMS: atom_id res chain seq x y z
N MET A 1 6.72 -2.14 12.00
CA MET A 1 5.90 -0.91 12.06
C MET A 1 4.71 -1.18 12.93
N SER A 2 4.29 -0.24 13.79
CA SER A 2 3.09 -0.42 14.62
C SER A 2 1.87 0.16 13.91
N ILE A 3 0.78 -0.61 13.82
CA ILE A 3 -0.48 -0.16 13.23
C ILE A 3 -1.26 0.66 14.27
N PRO A 4 -1.79 1.85 13.92
CA PRO A 4 -2.61 2.64 14.83
C PRO A 4 -3.78 1.84 15.40
N ALA A 5 -4.10 2.06 16.68
CA ALA A 5 -5.07 1.25 17.43
C ALA A 5 -6.42 1.11 16.72
N LYS A 6 -6.95 2.22 16.17
CA LYS A 6 -8.22 2.24 15.43
C LYS A 6 -8.26 1.28 14.23
N HIS A 7 -7.13 1.07 13.56
CA HIS A 7 -7.06 0.17 12.41
C HIS A 7 -6.75 -1.26 12.82
N ARG A 8 -5.92 -1.44 13.85
CA ARG A 8 -5.54 -2.77 14.37
C ARG A 8 -6.77 -3.58 14.77
N ASP A 9 -7.69 -2.98 15.53
CA ASP A 9 -8.86 -3.71 16.05
C ASP A 9 -9.81 -4.12 14.91
N ALA A 10 -9.99 -3.24 13.91
CA ALA A 10 -10.75 -3.56 12.70
C ALA A 10 -10.11 -4.70 11.89
N LEU A 11 -8.79 -4.66 11.69
CA LEU A 11 -8.05 -5.71 10.97
C LEU A 11 -8.07 -7.05 11.70
N ALA A 12 -8.01 -7.05 13.03
CA ALA A 12 -8.14 -8.27 13.82
C ALA A 12 -9.52 -8.92 13.62
N ILE A 13 -10.59 -8.14 13.57
CA ILE A 13 -11.96 -8.63 13.36
C ILE A 13 -12.20 -9.07 11.92
N GLN A 14 -11.72 -8.30 10.94
CA GLN A 14 -12.08 -8.48 9.53
C GLN A 14 -11.22 -9.54 8.81
N CYS A 15 -9.95 -9.69 9.20
CA CYS A 15 -9.03 -10.60 8.53
C CYS A 15 -8.10 -11.38 9.47
N GLU A 16 -8.35 -11.36 10.78
CA GLU A 16 -7.52 -12.02 11.79
C GLU A 16 -6.05 -11.56 11.72
N GLY A 17 -5.84 -10.30 11.32
CA GLY A 17 -4.50 -9.74 11.13
C GLY A 17 -3.73 -10.32 9.93
N ARG A 18 -4.36 -11.13 9.07
CA ARG A 18 -3.75 -11.67 7.85
C ARG A 18 -3.76 -10.62 6.75
N MET A 19 -2.57 -10.25 6.32
CA MET A 19 -2.36 -9.17 5.38
C MET A 19 -1.41 -9.60 4.26
N THR A 20 -1.34 -8.76 3.23
CA THR A 20 -0.37 -8.88 2.15
C THR A 20 0.25 -7.51 1.88
N LEU A 21 1.58 -7.47 1.78
CA LEU A 21 2.35 -6.31 1.34
C LEU A 21 2.74 -6.48 -0.13
N THR A 22 2.74 -5.40 -0.90
CA THR A 22 3.38 -5.38 -2.23
C THR A 22 3.90 -3.98 -2.55
N ARG A 23 4.71 -3.85 -3.60
CA ARG A 23 5.25 -2.55 -4.06
C ARG A 23 4.27 -1.82 -4.96
N HIS A 24 4.28 -0.50 -4.89
CA HIS A 24 3.69 0.38 -5.90
C HIS A 24 4.78 1.17 -6.65
N PRO A 25 4.61 1.46 -7.95
CA PRO A 25 5.55 2.28 -8.71
C PRO A 25 5.75 3.70 -8.20
N ASP A 26 4.77 4.26 -7.48
CA ASP A 26 4.88 5.60 -6.90
C ASP A 26 5.86 5.67 -5.71
N GLY A 27 6.42 4.53 -5.29
CA GLY A 27 7.46 4.47 -4.26
C GLY A 27 6.96 4.07 -2.88
N CYS A 28 5.72 3.58 -2.77
CA CYS A 28 5.14 3.09 -1.51
C CYS A 28 5.00 1.57 -1.47
N LEU A 29 4.66 1.05 -0.30
CA LEU A 29 4.13 -0.31 -0.17
C LEU A 29 2.61 -0.25 -0.03
N LEU A 30 1.92 -1.07 -0.79
CA LEU A 30 0.50 -1.35 -0.57
C LEU A 30 0.36 -2.42 0.50
N PHE A 31 -0.62 -2.25 1.38
CA PHE A 31 -0.88 -3.14 2.50
C PHE A 31 -2.37 -3.47 2.59
N PHE A 32 -2.71 -4.71 2.22
CA PHE A 32 -4.09 -5.17 2.04
C PHE A 32 -4.47 -6.21 3.11
N PRO A 33 -5.73 -6.24 3.57
CA PRO A 33 -6.32 -7.48 4.07
C PRO A 33 -6.18 -8.58 3.01
N ARG A 34 -5.77 -9.80 3.41
CA ARG A 34 -5.43 -10.86 2.46
C ARG A 34 -6.59 -11.22 1.51
N SER A 35 -7.83 -11.17 1.99
CA SER A 35 -9.03 -11.41 1.18
C SER A 35 -9.21 -10.36 0.05
N VAL A 36 -8.91 -9.10 0.34
CA VAL A 36 -8.96 -8.00 -0.64
C VAL A 36 -7.85 -8.18 -1.67
N TRP A 37 -6.63 -8.50 -1.21
CA TRP A 37 -5.50 -8.77 -2.11
C TRP A 37 -5.79 -9.90 -3.08
N GLU A 38 -6.41 -10.99 -2.64
CA GLU A 38 -6.68 -12.15 -3.50
C GLU A 38 -7.55 -11.79 -4.72
N SER A 39 -8.53 -10.89 -4.55
CA SER A 39 -9.32 -10.36 -5.66
C SER A 39 -8.46 -9.56 -6.65
N HIS A 40 -7.61 -8.65 -6.15
CA HIS A 40 -6.69 -7.88 -6.99
C HIS A 40 -5.66 -8.78 -7.68
N ARG A 41 -5.12 -9.78 -6.98
CA ARG A 41 -4.16 -10.75 -7.50
C ARG A 41 -4.69 -11.45 -8.74
N GLN A 42 -5.94 -11.90 -8.71
CA GLN A 42 -6.60 -12.55 -9.84
C GLN A 42 -6.73 -11.60 -11.04
N GLN A 43 -7.14 -10.36 -10.80
CA GLN A 43 -7.26 -9.34 -11.85
C GLN A 43 -5.90 -9.01 -12.49
N ILE A 44 -4.86 -8.82 -11.66
CA ILE A 44 -3.50 -8.52 -12.12
C ILE A 44 -2.91 -9.72 -12.89
N ALA A 45 -3.16 -10.95 -12.43
CA ALA A 45 -2.71 -12.16 -13.12
C ALA A 45 -3.34 -12.32 -14.52
N ALA A 46 -4.55 -11.81 -14.72
CA ALA A 46 -5.26 -11.83 -16.00
C ALA A 46 -4.81 -10.74 -16.99
N TRP A 47 -3.93 -9.81 -16.59
CA TRP A 47 -3.44 -8.77 -17.49
C TRP A 47 -2.68 -9.34 -18.69
N PRO A 48 -2.73 -8.64 -19.85
CA PRO A 48 -2.05 -9.07 -21.06
C PRO A 48 -0.52 -9.03 -20.91
N MET A 49 0.18 -9.73 -21.79
CA MET A 49 1.64 -9.82 -21.76
C MET A 49 2.34 -8.46 -21.91
N SER A 50 1.70 -7.49 -22.55
CA SER A 50 2.18 -6.10 -22.63
C SER A 50 2.33 -5.44 -21.25
N ALA A 51 1.59 -5.88 -20.23
CA ALA A 51 1.65 -5.37 -18.87
C ALA A 51 2.58 -6.17 -17.95
N ARG A 52 3.45 -7.04 -18.49
CA ARG A 52 4.26 -7.97 -17.68
C ARG A 52 5.17 -7.30 -16.67
N ALA A 53 5.69 -6.12 -16.99
CA ALA A 53 6.51 -5.35 -16.05
C ALA A 53 5.71 -4.99 -14.79
N TRP A 54 4.48 -4.52 -14.95
CA TRP A 54 3.58 -4.19 -13.84
C TRP A 54 3.15 -5.43 -13.06
N GLN A 55 2.85 -6.54 -13.74
CA GLN A 55 2.59 -7.82 -13.06
C GLN A 55 3.77 -8.23 -12.17
N ARG A 56 5.03 -8.07 -12.64
CA ARG A 56 6.22 -8.38 -11.85
C ARG A 56 6.38 -7.46 -10.64
N ILE A 57 6.03 -6.17 -10.79
CA ILE A 57 6.07 -5.23 -9.68
C ILE A 57 5.06 -5.64 -8.60
N PHE A 58 3.80 -5.84 -8.96
CA PHE A 58 2.76 -6.16 -7.98
C PHE A 58 2.80 -7.60 -7.48
N LEU A 59 2.81 -8.59 -8.37
CA LEU A 59 2.76 -10.00 -7.98
C LEU A 59 4.12 -10.50 -7.50
N GLY A 60 5.20 -10.09 -8.16
CA GLY A 60 6.55 -10.56 -7.86
C GLY A 60 7.10 -10.05 -6.53
N ASN A 61 6.54 -8.98 -5.98
CA ASN A 61 6.92 -8.42 -4.68
C ASN A 61 5.84 -8.62 -3.61
N ALA A 62 4.78 -9.38 -3.90
CA ALA A 62 3.71 -9.65 -2.94
C ALA A 62 4.21 -10.61 -1.85
N VAL A 63 4.07 -10.22 -0.59
CA VAL A 63 4.47 -11.00 0.58
C VAL A 63 3.34 -11.01 1.59
N ASP A 64 2.90 -12.21 1.95
CA ASP A 64 1.94 -12.41 3.03
C ASP A 64 2.60 -12.18 4.38
N VAL A 65 1.91 -11.43 5.23
CA VAL A 65 2.37 -11.09 6.59
C VAL A 65 1.21 -11.16 7.56
N GLU A 66 1.54 -11.23 8.85
CA GLU A 66 0.57 -11.25 9.93
C GLU A 66 0.90 -10.17 10.95
N LEU A 67 -0.14 -9.57 11.53
CA LEU A 67 0.02 -8.67 12.67
C LEU A 67 0.31 -9.51 13.92
N ASP A 68 1.32 -9.09 14.70
CA ASP A 68 1.53 -9.67 16.02
C ASP A 68 0.47 -9.19 17.03
N SER A 69 0.50 -9.74 18.25
CA SER A 69 -0.44 -9.37 19.32
C SER A 69 -0.36 -7.89 19.75
N ALA A 70 0.73 -7.20 19.43
CA ALA A 70 0.88 -5.76 19.64
C ALA A 70 0.43 -4.92 18.43
N GLY A 71 -0.11 -5.55 17.39
CA GLY A 71 -0.51 -4.92 16.14
C GLY A 71 0.67 -4.42 15.31
N ARG A 72 1.82 -5.08 15.39
CA ARG A 72 3.00 -4.74 14.60
C ARG A 72 3.11 -5.68 13.42
N VAL A 73 3.58 -5.14 12.30
CA VAL A 73 3.93 -5.90 11.10
C VAL A 73 5.44 -5.80 10.84
N LEU A 74 6.04 -6.92 10.47
CA LEU A 74 7.43 -6.98 10.02
C LEU A 74 7.48 -6.74 8.50
N ILE A 75 8.07 -5.62 8.11
CA ILE A 75 8.36 -5.33 6.70
C ILE A 75 9.79 -5.80 6.45
N SER A 76 9.98 -6.64 5.42
CA SER A 76 11.29 -7.20 5.07
C SER A 76 12.27 -6.09 4.64
N PRO A 77 13.59 -6.29 4.81
CA PRO A 77 14.60 -5.32 4.38
C PRO A 77 14.49 -4.95 2.90
N GLU A 78 14.15 -5.90 2.05
CA GLU A 78 14.01 -5.73 0.60
C GLU A 78 12.87 -4.76 0.28
N LEU A 79 11.69 -4.97 0.89
CA LEU A 79 10.54 -4.08 0.70
C LEU A 79 10.78 -2.69 1.29
N ARG A 80 11.46 -2.60 2.44
CA ARG A 80 11.86 -1.30 3.02
C ARG A 80 12.77 -0.52 2.09
N SER A 81 13.81 -1.18 1.57
CA SER A 81 14.75 -0.57 0.63
C SER A 81 14.04 -0.14 -0.65
N ALA A 82 13.17 -1.00 -1.17
CA ALA A 82 12.46 -0.77 -2.41
C ALA A 82 11.44 0.39 -2.37
N ALA A 83 10.90 0.71 -1.19
CA ALA A 83 10.00 1.85 -0.95
C ALA A 83 10.70 3.01 -0.23
N GLY A 84 12.04 2.98 -0.12
CA GLY A 84 12.83 4.03 0.53
C GLY A 84 12.44 4.28 1.99
N LEU A 85 11.88 3.28 2.69
CA LEU A 85 11.37 3.46 4.05
C LEU A 85 12.53 3.72 5.01
N SER A 86 12.50 4.91 5.62
CA SER A 86 13.47 5.33 6.64
C SER A 86 12.85 5.29 8.04
N ARG A 87 13.30 6.15 8.96
CA ARG A 87 12.80 6.18 10.33
C ARG A 87 11.36 6.70 10.43
N GLU A 88 11.01 7.67 9.60
CA GLU A 88 9.68 8.27 9.57
C GLU A 88 8.86 7.66 8.44
N VAL A 89 7.76 7.01 8.84
CA VAL A 89 6.89 6.26 7.94
C VAL A 89 5.46 6.72 8.16
N MET A 90 4.75 6.97 7.05
CA MET A 90 3.33 7.31 7.05
C MET A 90 2.51 6.09 6.67
N LEU A 91 1.40 5.86 7.38
CA LEU A 91 0.38 4.89 7.03
C LEU A 91 -0.88 5.64 6.62
N MET A 92 -1.27 5.54 5.35
CA MET A 92 -2.47 6.18 4.82
C MET A 92 -3.54 5.14 4.55
N GLY A 93 -4.78 5.41 4.95
CA GLY A 93 -5.92 4.56 4.65
C GLY A 93 -6.60 5.01 3.36
N MET A 94 -6.64 4.14 2.36
CA MET A 94 -7.20 4.42 1.03
C MET A 94 -8.56 3.74 0.80
N GLY A 95 -9.30 3.53 1.88
CA GLY A 95 -10.56 2.79 1.86
C GLY A 95 -10.35 1.28 1.92
N SER A 96 -10.00 0.64 0.80
CA SER A 96 -9.88 -0.84 0.72
C SER A 96 -8.54 -1.38 1.21
N HIS A 97 -7.54 -0.53 1.34
CA HIS A 97 -6.17 -0.89 1.67
C HIS A 97 -5.46 0.29 2.34
N PHE A 98 -4.22 0.05 2.75
CA PHE A 98 -3.33 1.08 3.23
C PHE A 98 -2.15 1.27 2.30
N GLU A 99 -1.59 2.46 2.31
CA GLU A 99 -0.29 2.74 1.73
C GLU A 99 0.71 3.06 2.85
N ILE A 100 1.92 2.53 2.70
CA ILE A 100 3.04 2.74 3.61
C ILE A 100 4.12 3.52 2.87
N TRP A 101 4.39 4.72 3.35
CA TRP A 101 5.26 5.68 2.68
C TRP A 101 6.44 6.08 3.55
N ASN A 102 7.56 6.41 2.93
CA ASN A 102 8.50 7.34 3.54
C ASN A 102 7.82 8.72 3.63
N ALA A 103 7.83 9.31 4.83
CA ALA A 103 7.12 10.57 5.09
C ALA A 103 7.57 11.73 4.19
N ALA A 104 8.88 11.84 3.92
CA ALA A 104 9.43 12.90 3.08
C ALA A 104 9.05 12.71 1.61
N THR A 105 9.10 11.46 1.11
CA THR A 105 8.70 11.14 -0.27
C THR A 105 7.22 11.44 -0.51
N LEU A 106 6.35 11.13 0.46
CA LEU A 106 4.93 11.46 0.36
C LEU A 106 4.71 12.98 0.31
N ALA A 107 5.34 13.74 1.21
CA ALA A 107 5.21 15.19 1.24
C ALA A 107 5.67 15.85 -0.07
N GLU A 108 6.75 15.35 -0.68
CA GLU A 108 7.22 15.80 -1.98
C GLU A 108 6.21 15.48 -3.09
N GLN A 109 5.65 14.26 -3.12
CA GLN A 109 4.60 13.86 -4.07
C GLN A 109 3.35 14.73 -3.95
N GLU A 110 2.88 14.99 -2.73
CA GLU A 110 1.72 15.86 -2.47
C GLU A 110 1.99 17.30 -2.93
N GLN A 111 3.18 17.84 -2.66
CA GLN A 111 3.56 19.17 -3.11
C GLN A 111 3.61 19.27 -4.65
N GLN A 112 4.15 18.24 -5.32
CA GLN A 112 4.17 18.16 -6.78
C GLN A 112 2.76 18.08 -7.36
N ALA A 113 1.87 17.28 -6.76
CA ALA A 113 0.48 17.16 -7.19
C ALA A 113 -0.28 18.49 -7.04
N ILE A 114 -0.10 19.19 -5.92
CA ILE A 114 -0.70 20.52 -5.70
C ILE A 114 -0.16 21.54 -6.70
N ALA A 115 1.16 21.54 -6.95
CA ALA A 115 1.80 22.45 -7.90
C ALA A 115 1.38 22.18 -9.36
N GLY A 116 1.06 20.93 -9.70
CA GLY A 116 0.52 20.53 -11.00
C GLY A 116 -0.92 21.01 -11.26
N GLY A 117 -1.60 21.52 -10.24
CA GLY A 117 -2.99 21.96 -10.32
C GLY A 117 -3.98 20.78 -10.26
N THR A 118 -5.27 21.12 -10.19
CA THR A 118 -6.34 20.13 -10.13
C THR A 118 -6.49 19.43 -11.48
N PRO A 119 -6.35 18.09 -11.56
CA PRO A 119 -6.55 17.36 -12.81
C PRO A 119 -7.98 17.48 -13.35
N ASP A 120 -8.14 17.48 -14.68
CA ASP A 120 -9.45 17.60 -15.35
C ASP A 120 -10.46 16.54 -14.91
N VAL A 121 -10.00 15.34 -14.52
CA VAL A 121 -10.87 14.27 -14.01
C VAL A 121 -11.61 14.65 -12.72
N LEU A 122 -11.10 15.62 -11.97
CA LEU A 122 -11.73 16.13 -10.75
C LEU A 122 -12.70 17.29 -10.99
N SER A 123 -12.90 17.71 -12.24
CA SER A 123 -13.79 18.83 -12.60
C SER A 123 -15.25 18.66 -12.14
N HIS A 124 -15.69 17.41 -11.95
CA HIS A 124 -17.04 17.08 -11.47
C HIS A 124 -17.07 16.62 -10.00
N PHE A 125 -15.93 16.61 -9.32
CA PHE A 125 -15.83 16.16 -7.93
C PHE A 125 -15.94 17.36 -6.99
N SER A 126 -16.85 17.29 -6.02
CA SER A 126 -17.04 18.30 -4.97
C SER A 126 -17.05 17.62 -3.60
N PHE A 127 -16.46 18.28 -2.60
CA PHE A 127 -16.42 17.83 -1.20
C PHE A 127 -17.75 18.07 -0.48
#